data_AF-A0A7J3ADZ3-F1
#
_entry.id   AF-A0A7J3ADZ3-F1
#
_cell.length_a   1.000
_cell.length_b   1.000
_cell.length_c   1.000
_cell.angle_alpha   90.00
_cell.angle_beta   90.00
_cell.angle_gamma   90.00
#
_symmetry.space_group_name_H-M   'P 1'
#
loop_
_entity.id
_entity.type
_entity.pdbx_description
1 polymer ?
#
loop_
_entity_poly.entity_id
_entity_poly.type
_entity_poly.pdbx_seq_one_letter_code
_entity_poly.pdbx_strand_id
1 'polypeptide(L)'
;MKKILFAIICSILPLPLSVLAGTSEGQSAQSNKQAVIEVSQLPAVVKGSGKNFSLIGISVDKVETPAAMNVTLSGGVKKSFEAKKGNNLFEIIIPEVGMQATIKAEVEFEGKSIEKEISVKPVPEWTI
;
A
#
# COMPACT_ATOMS: atom_id res chain seq x y z
N MET A 1 -0.90 -9.47 -72.90
CA MET A 1 -1.95 -8.44 -72.97
C MET A 1 -3.29 -9.08 -72.65
N LYS A 2 -3.96 -8.67 -71.58
CA LYS A 2 -5.42 -8.78 -71.38
C LYS A 2 -5.77 -8.05 -70.07
N LYS A 3 -6.27 -6.82 -70.21
CA LYS A 3 -7.00 -6.12 -69.16
C LYS A 3 -8.43 -6.61 -69.26
N ILE A 4 -8.99 -7.13 -68.17
CA ILE A 4 -10.43 -7.27 -68.02
C ILE A 4 -10.76 -6.71 -66.65
N LEU A 5 -11.25 -5.48 -66.67
CA LEU A 5 -11.84 -4.75 -65.57
C LEU A 5 -13.34 -5.06 -65.62
N PHE A 6 -13.85 -5.80 -64.65
CA PHE A 6 -15.30 -5.92 -64.42
C PHE A 6 -15.63 -5.11 -63.18
N ALA A 7 -16.22 -3.94 -63.40
CA ALA A 7 -16.93 -3.20 -62.37
C ALA A 7 -18.32 -3.83 -62.23
N ILE A 8 -18.63 -4.33 -61.03
CA ILE A 8 -19.99 -4.76 -60.65
C ILE A 8 -20.51 -3.76 -59.63
N ILE A 9 -21.59 -3.12 -60.06
CA ILE A 9 -22.49 -2.24 -59.32
C ILE A 9 -23.27 -3.08 -58.31
N CYS A 10 -23.59 -2.55 -57.12
CA CYS A 10 -24.98 -2.48 -56.62
C CYS A 10 -25.10 -2.25 -55.10
N SER A 11 -26.10 -1.42 -54.79
CA SER A 11 -26.97 -1.51 -53.60
C SER A 11 -26.59 -0.72 -52.34
N ILE A 12 -27.19 0.46 -52.30
CA ILE A 12 -27.67 1.21 -51.14
C ILE A 12 -28.53 0.29 -50.25
N LEU A 13 -28.38 0.31 -48.91
CA LEU A 13 -29.45 0.22 -47.89
C LEU A 13 -28.87 0.42 -46.46
N PRO A 14 -29.71 0.66 -45.42
CA PRO A 14 -29.62 1.78 -44.49
C PRO A 14 -28.78 1.49 -43.24
N LEU A 15 -28.30 2.56 -42.58
CA LEU A 15 -27.76 2.51 -41.22
C LEU A 15 -28.87 2.15 -40.23
N PRO A 16 -28.83 1.01 -39.51
CA PRO A 16 -29.63 0.86 -38.32
C PRO A 16 -29.00 1.67 -37.18
N LEU A 17 -29.81 2.54 -36.57
CA LEU A 17 -29.56 3.03 -35.22
C LEU A 17 -29.38 1.83 -34.29
N SER A 18 -28.15 1.58 -33.86
CA SER A 18 -27.90 0.74 -32.70
C SER A 18 -28.38 1.48 -31.47
N VAL A 19 -29.64 1.24 -31.11
CA VAL A 19 -30.09 1.30 -29.73
C VAL A 19 -29.30 0.21 -28.99
N LEU A 20 -28.18 0.58 -28.37
CA LEU A 20 -27.54 -0.28 -27.38
C LEU A 20 -28.29 -0.06 -26.07
N ALA A 21 -29.36 -0.83 -25.92
CA ALA A 21 -29.96 -1.11 -24.64
C ALA A 21 -28.90 -1.77 -23.75
N GLY A 22 -28.84 -1.30 -22.50
CA GLY A 22 -28.53 -2.16 -21.37
C GLY A 22 -27.05 -2.30 -21.03
N THR A 23 -26.79 -1.90 -19.79
CA THR A 23 -25.80 -2.50 -18.89
C THR A 23 -24.35 -2.38 -19.33
N SER A 24 -23.69 -1.37 -18.80
CA SER A 24 -22.43 -1.65 -18.13
C SER A 24 -22.37 -0.85 -16.84
N GLU A 25 -22.55 -1.60 -15.76
CA GLU A 25 -21.72 -1.46 -14.58
C GLU A 25 -21.79 -0.07 -13.96
N GLY A 26 -22.85 0.13 -13.17
CA GLY A 26 -22.71 0.90 -11.96
C GLY A 26 -21.39 0.49 -11.33
N GLN A 27 -20.45 1.44 -11.26
CA GLN A 27 -19.21 1.31 -10.53
C GLN A 27 -19.59 0.85 -9.14
N SER A 28 -19.50 -0.46 -8.95
CA SER A 28 -19.45 -1.04 -7.64
C SER A 28 -18.20 -0.40 -7.06
N ALA A 29 -18.39 0.57 -6.16
CA ALA A 29 -17.43 0.87 -5.12
C ALA A 29 -17.24 -0.45 -4.37
N GLN A 30 -16.39 -1.31 -4.94
CA GLN A 30 -15.90 -2.51 -4.32
C GLN A 30 -15.05 -1.99 -3.18
N SER A 31 -15.73 -1.77 -2.05
CA SER A 31 -15.11 -1.47 -0.77
C SER A 31 -14.08 -2.58 -0.57
N ASN A 32 -12.83 -2.25 -0.85
CA ASN A 32 -11.71 -3.13 -0.63
C ASN A 32 -11.60 -3.26 0.90
N LYS A 33 -12.29 -4.26 1.46
CA LYS A 33 -12.31 -4.59 2.89
C LYS A 33 -11.06 -5.38 3.27
N GLN A 34 -9.92 -5.05 2.66
CA GLN A 34 -8.65 -5.64 3.02
C GLN A 34 -8.01 -4.72 4.07
N ALA A 35 -7.47 -5.30 5.13
CA ALA A 35 -6.71 -4.56 6.11
C ALA A 35 -5.61 -3.77 5.39
N VAL A 36 -5.48 -2.49 5.71
CA VAL A 36 -4.47 -1.61 5.11
C VAL A 36 -3.39 -1.37 6.13
N ILE A 37 -2.13 -1.57 5.74
CA ILE A 37 -0.96 -1.27 6.57
C ILE A 37 -0.28 -0.04 5.97
N GLU A 38 -0.16 0.99 6.78
CA GLU A 38 0.63 2.17 6.48
C GLU A 38 1.80 2.25 7.44
N VAL A 39 3.00 2.46 6.89
CA VAL A 39 4.21 2.65 7.68
C VAL A 39 4.77 4.01 7.30
N SER A 40 5.05 4.85 8.29
CA SER A 40 5.57 6.20 8.08
C SER A 40 6.65 6.53 9.09
N GLN A 41 7.64 7.30 8.65
CA GLN A 41 8.60 7.92 9.54
C GLN A 41 7.98 9.19 10.12
N LEU A 42 7.78 9.19 11.44
CA LEU A 42 7.32 10.35 12.18
C LEU A 42 8.51 11.26 12.53
N PRO A 43 8.26 12.52 12.93
CA PRO A 43 9.31 13.41 13.39
C PRO A 43 10.17 12.74 14.47
N ALA A 44 11.49 12.93 14.38
CA ALA A 44 12.40 12.39 15.38
C ALA A 44 12.09 12.97 16.76
N VAL A 45 12.21 12.14 17.80
CA VAL A 45 11.99 12.55 19.19
C VAL A 45 13.32 12.60 19.93
N VAL A 46 13.52 13.64 20.73
CA VAL A 46 14.67 13.75 21.63
C VAL A 46 14.30 13.07 22.95
N LYS A 47 15.08 12.10 23.41
CA LYS A 47 14.85 11.44 24.71
C LYS A 47 16.11 11.41 25.56
N GLY A 48 15.98 11.82 26.82
CA GLY A 48 17.09 11.80 27.78
C GLY A 48 18.24 12.72 27.37
N SER A 49 19.42 12.14 27.15
CA SER A 49 20.73 12.80 26.96
C SER A 49 20.90 13.63 25.68
N GLY A 50 19.83 14.22 25.12
CA GLY A 50 19.88 15.01 23.89
C GLY A 50 19.97 14.19 22.59
N LYS A 51 19.89 12.85 22.67
CA LYS A 51 19.95 11.98 21.50
C LYS A 51 18.65 12.00 20.71
N ASN A 52 18.75 12.06 19.39
CA ASN A 52 17.63 11.93 18.46
C ASN A 52 17.27 10.45 18.24
N PHE A 53 15.99 10.13 18.36
CA PHE A 53 15.46 8.81 18.06
C PHE A 53 14.51 8.90 16.86
N SER A 54 14.61 7.93 15.94
CA SER A 54 13.63 7.83 14.86
C SER A 54 12.35 7.22 15.41
N LEU A 55 11.22 7.87 15.17
CA LEU A 55 9.92 7.38 15.54
C LEU A 55 9.22 6.87 14.27
N ILE A 56 8.68 5.66 14.33
CA ILE A 56 7.99 5.04 13.20
C ILE A 56 6.56 4.79 13.61
N GLY A 57 5.63 5.40 12.88
CA GLY A 57 4.20 5.19 13.03
C GLY A 57 3.73 4.09 12.08
N ILE A 58 3.04 3.11 12.63
CA ILE A 58 2.45 2.01 11.87
C ILE A 58 0.95 2.04 12.13
N SER A 59 0.17 2.36 11.10
CA SER A 59 -1.28 2.29 11.12
C SER A 59 -1.73 0.98 10.49
N VAL A 60 -2.61 0.26 11.18
CA VAL A 60 -3.28 -0.92 10.65
C VAL A 60 -4.77 -0.68 10.75
N ASP A 61 -5.39 -0.41 9.60
CA ASP A 61 -6.80 -0.09 9.51
C ASP A 61 -7.63 -1.31 9.13
N LYS A 62 -8.88 -1.34 9.62
CA LYS A 62 -9.88 -2.37 9.29
C LYS A 62 -9.45 -3.79 9.64
N VAL A 63 -8.87 -3.99 10.82
CA VAL A 63 -8.59 -5.33 11.35
C VAL A 63 -9.90 -6.00 11.76
N GLU A 64 -10.30 -7.08 11.10
CA GLU A 64 -11.54 -7.80 11.43
C GLU A 64 -11.36 -8.80 12.59
N THR A 65 -10.20 -9.46 12.63
CA THR A 65 -9.80 -10.46 13.63
C THR A 65 -8.42 -10.10 14.22
N PRO A 66 -8.19 -10.31 15.53
CA PRO A 66 -6.89 -10.03 16.12
C PRO A 66 -5.77 -10.77 15.40
N ALA A 67 -4.66 -10.08 15.14
CA ALA A 67 -3.59 -10.57 14.29
C ALA A 67 -2.21 -10.24 14.87
N ALA A 68 -1.26 -11.15 14.68
CA ALA A 68 0.12 -10.89 15.04
C ALA A 68 0.76 -9.98 13.98
N MET A 69 1.38 -8.90 14.43
CA MET A 69 2.17 -8.01 13.62
C MET A 69 3.65 -8.17 13.98
N ASN A 70 4.50 -8.35 12.98
CA ASN A 70 5.94 -8.40 13.13
C ASN A 70 6.56 -7.22 12.38
N VAL A 71 7.40 -6.46 13.06
CA VAL A 71 8.14 -5.35 12.47
C VAL A 71 9.62 -5.65 12.54
N THR A 72 10.27 -5.67 11.39
CA THR A 72 11.69 -5.98 11.24
C THR A 72 12.42 -4.78 10.68
N LEU A 73 13.49 -4.37 11.36
CA LEU A 73 14.44 -3.36 10.89
C LEU A 73 15.67 -4.04 10.28
N SER A 74 16.17 -3.50 9.17
CA SER A 74 17.47 -3.87 8.59
C SER A 74 18.57 -3.70 9.64
N GLY A 75 19.07 -4.81 10.18
CA GLY A 75 19.88 -4.84 11.41
C GLY A 75 19.40 -5.88 12.43
N GLY A 76 18.28 -6.55 12.17
CA GLY A 76 17.80 -7.71 12.93
C GLY A 76 16.90 -7.36 14.13
N VAL A 77 16.58 -6.09 14.35
CA VAL A 77 15.64 -5.69 15.40
C VAL A 77 14.24 -6.10 14.96
N LYS A 78 13.69 -7.13 15.62
CA LYS A 78 12.32 -7.58 15.46
C LYS A 78 11.49 -7.14 16.66
N LYS A 79 10.37 -6.47 16.43
CA LYS A 79 9.34 -6.23 17.44
C LYS A 79 8.04 -6.88 17.00
N SER A 80 7.36 -7.52 17.92
CA SER A 80 6.06 -8.14 17.68
C SER A 80 4.98 -7.39 18.46
N PHE A 81 3.85 -7.16 17.81
CA PHE A 81 2.67 -6.51 18.36
C PHE A 81 1.45 -7.37 18.07
N GLU A 82 0.38 -7.15 18.82
CA GLU A 82 -0.91 -7.75 18.57
C GLU A 82 -1.86 -6.65 18.08
N ALA A 83 -2.27 -6.74 16.81
CA ALA A 83 -3.31 -5.89 16.23
C ALA A 83 -4.67 -6.36 16.73
N LYS A 84 -5.42 -5.47 17.39
CA LYS A 84 -6.77 -5.74 17.87
C LYS A 84 -7.77 -5.50 16.76
N LYS A 85 -9.00 -5.97 16.94
CA LYS A 85 -10.11 -5.64 16.02
C LYS A 85 -10.33 -4.12 15.95
N GLY A 86 -10.44 -3.57 14.74
CA GLY A 86 -10.60 -2.14 14.48
C GLY A 86 -9.34 -1.49 13.91
N ASN A 87 -9.13 -0.21 14.24
CA ASN A 87 -7.95 0.54 13.81
C ASN A 87 -6.90 0.52 14.92
N ASN A 88 -5.65 0.26 14.56
CA ASN A 88 -4.54 0.19 15.49
C ASN A 88 -3.44 1.14 15.05
N LEU A 89 -2.90 1.87 16.01
CA LEU A 89 -1.71 2.69 15.82
C LEU A 89 -0.61 2.14 16.72
N PHE A 90 0.51 1.80 16.10
CA PHE A 90 1.71 1.35 16.80
C PHE A 90 2.84 2.33 16.56
N GLU A 91 3.54 2.69 17.64
CA GLU A 91 4.68 3.59 17.59
C GLU A 91 5.94 2.85 18.01
N ILE A 92 6.97 2.91 17.16
CA ILE A 92 8.24 2.26 17.41
C ILE A 92 9.33 3.30 17.48
N ILE A 93 9.95 3.38 18.65
CA ILE A 93 11.20 4.12 18.84
C ILE A 93 12.36 3.24 18.39
N ILE A 94 13.12 3.73 17.43
CA ILE A 94 14.35 3.10 16.93
C ILE A 94 15.54 3.93 17.42
N PRO A 95 16.43 3.35 18.26
CA PRO A 95 17.64 4.04 18.70
C PRO A 95 18.60 4.22 17.52
N GLU A 96 19.00 5.48 17.30
CA GLU A 96 20.08 5.89 16.39
C GLU A 96 20.01 5.28 14.98
N VAL A 97 19.20 5.87 14.10
CA VAL A 97 19.27 5.58 12.66
C VAL A 97 20.45 6.38 12.10
N GLY A 98 21.67 5.88 12.31
CA GLY A 98 22.90 6.51 11.83
C GLY A 98 23.13 6.37 10.32
N MET A 99 22.46 5.40 9.69
CA MET A 99 22.48 5.14 8.25
C MET A 99 21.07 4.85 7.74
N GLN A 100 20.86 4.98 6.44
CA GLN A 100 19.59 4.60 5.81
C GLN A 100 19.24 3.15 6.17
N ALA A 101 18.05 2.94 6.69
CA ALA A 101 17.57 1.64 7.12
C ALA A 101 16.24 1.31 6.43
N THR A 102 15.94 0.03 6.29
CA THR A 102 14.68 -0.47 5.74
C THR A 102 13.85 -1.05 6.86
N ILE A 103 12.59 -0.64 6.94
CA ILE A 103 11.60 -1.24 7.84
C ILE A 103 10.62 -2.04 7.01
N LYS A 104 10.45 -3.30 7.41
CA LYS A 104 9.41 -4.18 6.92
C LYS A 104 8.42 -4.45 8.05
N ALA A 105 7.18 -3.98 7.89
CA ALA A 105 6.07 -4.36 8.73
C ALA A 105 5.28 -5.47 8.03
N GLU A 106 5.00 -6.55 8.75
CA GLU A 106 4.26 -7.69 8.26
C GLU A 106 3.13 -7.98 9.24
N VAL A 107 1.90 -8.16 8.73
CA VAL A 107 0.76 -8.61 9.52
C VAL A 107 0.14 -9.81 8.84
N GLU A 108 -0.10 -10.86 9.63
CA GLU A 108 -0.71 -12.10 9.14
C GLU A 108 -2.20 -12.13 9.54
N PHE A 109 -3.09 -12.10 8.55
CA PHE A 109 -4.54 -12.18 8.71
C PHE A 109 -5.08 -13.45 8.05
N GLU A 110 -5.63 -14.38 8.83
CA GLU A 110 -6.34 -15.56 8.31
C GLU A 110 -5.53 -16.34 7.26
N GLY A 111 -4.22 -16.47 7.46
CA GLY A 111 -3.29 -17.13 6.53
C GLY A 111 -2.84 -16.29 5.33
N LYS A 112 -3.19 -15.00 5.28
CA LYS A 112 -2.69 -14.02 4.30
C LYS A 112 -1.73 -13.05 4.98
N SER A 113 -0.51 -12.96 4.48
CA SER A 113 0.45 -11.95 4.92
C SER A 113 0.29 -10.68 4.11
N ILE A 114 0.14 -9.54 4.79
CA ILE A 114 0.22 -8.20 4.19
C ILE A 114 1.52 -7.58 4.69
N GLU A 115 2.36 -7.17 3.75
CA GLU A 115 3.66 -6.58 4.03
C GLU A 115 3.74 -5.15 3.51
N LYS A 116 4.40 -4.29 4.29
CA LYS A 116 4.74 -2.94 3.87
C LYS A 116 6.18 -2.63 4.22
N GLU A 117 6.90 -2.13 3.22
CA GLU A 117 8.29 -1.73 3.36
C GLU A 117 8.43 -0.22 3.16
N ILE A 118 9.21 0.42 4.03
CA ILE A 118 9.67 1.80 3.83
C ILE A 118 11.16 1.93 4.08
N SER A 119 11.79 2.87 3.40
CA SER A 119 13.14 3.30 3.72
C SER A 119 13.09 4.48 4.67
N VAL A 120 13.76 4.31 5.81
CA VAL A 120 13.91 5.31 6.86
C VAL A 120 15.22 6.03 6.65
N LYS A 121 15.14 7.35 6.56
CA LYS A 121 16.33 8.19 6.41
C LYS A 121 17.07 8.30 7.74
N PRO A 122 18.41 8.43 7.68
CA PRO A 122 19.18 8.69 8.88
C PRO A 122 18.71 9.98 9.55
N VAL A 123 18.70 9.94 10.88
CA VAL A 123 18.38 11.11 11.69
C VAL A 123 19.71 11.69 12.17
N PRO A 124 20.16 12.83 11.61
CA PRO A 124 21.41 13.42 12.04
C PRO A 124 21.34 13.79 13.52
N GLU A 125 22.46 13.65 14.21
CA GLU A 125 22.59 14.14 15.58
C GLU A 125 22.40 15.67 15.59
N TRP A 126 21.61 16.17 16.53
CA TRP A 126 21.43 17.62 16.67
C TRP A 126 22.72 18.20 17.22
N THR A 127 23.47 18.89 16.37
CA THR A 127 24.65 19.66 16.78
C THR A 127 24.17 21.02 17.25
N ILE A 128 24.34 21.31 18.56
CA ILE A 128 24.00 22.60 19.18
C ILE A 128 25.08 23.62 18.84
#